data_AF-T1ALH9-F1
#
_entry.id   AF-T1ALH9-F1
#
_cell.length_a   1.000
_cell.length_b   1.000
_cell.length_c   1.000
_cell.angle_alpha   90.00
_cell.angle_beta   90.00
_cell.angle_gamma   90.00
#
_symmetry.space_group_name_H-M   'P 1'
#
loop_
_entity.id
_entity.type
_entity.pdbx_description
1 polymer ?
#
loop_
_entity_poly.entity_id
_entity_poly.type
_entity_poly.pdbx_seq_one_letter_code
_entity_poly.pdbx_strand_id
1 'polypeptide(L)'
;MDRYAAMQLFLRVVDDGSFAAAANHSGISRAQASKLIRALEEDLGVRLIQRTTRKLSLTEAGRHYHERVATAMAALSEAAAEAGQRQTEPRGHLRV
;
A
#
# COMPACT_ATOMS: atom_id res chain seq x y z
N MET A 1 12.45 -5.57 -7.74
CA MET A 1 11.03 -5.24 -7.54
C MET A 1 10.97 -4.06 -6.60
N ASP A 2 10.14 -3.05 -6.86
CA ASP A 2 9.94 -1.98 -5.89
C ASP A 2 8.99 -2.48 -4.78
N ARG A 3 9.55 -2.77 -3.61
CA ARG A 3 8.84 -3.29 -2.45
C ARG A 3 7.90 -2.25 -1.84
N TYR A 4 8.24 -0.97 -1.95
CA TYR A 4 7.41 0.12 -1.46
C TYR A 4 6.13 0.26 -2.29
N ALA A 5 6.26 0.26 -3.62
CA ALA A 5 5.11 0.27 -4.52
C ALA A 5 4.21 -0.97 -4.31
N ALA A 6 4.79 -2.13 -4.03
CA ALA A 6 4.05 -3.35 -3.75
C ALA A 6 3.26 -3.28 -2.44
N MET A 7 3.86 -2.71 -1.38
CA MET A 7 3.19 -2.48 -0.09
C MET A 7 2.03 -1.49 -0.24
N GLN A 8 2.23 -0.38 -0.93
CA GLN A 8 1.16 0.59 -1.22
C GLN A 8 0.01 -0.05 -1.99
N LEU A 9 0.32 -0.82 -3.03
CA LEU A 9 -0.68 -1.54 -3.81
C LEU A 9 -1.43 -2.56 -2.94
N PHE A 10 -0.73 -3.29 -2.08
CA PHE A 10 -1.36 -4.25 -1.16
C PHE A 10 -2.37 -3.57 -0.23
N LEU A 11 -1.98 -2.47 0.42
CA LEU A 11 -2.90 -1.67 1.26
C LEU A 11 -4.13 -1.25 0.45
N ARG A 12 -3.90 -0.73 -0.77
CA ARG A 12 -5.01 -0.28 -1.61
C ARG A 12 -5.96 -1.40 -2.05
N VAL A 13 -5.42 -2.58 -2.36
CA VAL A 13 -6.23 -3.76 -2.70
C VAL A 13 -7.10 -4.17 -1.52
N VAL A 14 -6.58 -4.09 -0.30
CA VAL A 14 -7.34 -4.36 0.91
C VAL A 14 -8.45 -3.33 1.13
N ASP A 15 -8.12 -2.04 1.04
CA ASP A 15 -9.06 -0.94 1.24
C ASP A 15 -10.19 -0.94 0.20
N ASP A 16 -9.83 -1.09 -1.08
CA ASP A 16 -10.80 -1.10 -2.19
C ASP A 16 -11.53 -2.47 -2.31
N GLY A 17 -11.05 -3.50 -1.61
CA GLY A 17 -11.58 -4.88 -1.70
C GLY A 17 -11.45 -5.53 -3.09
N SER A 18 -10.71 -4.91 -4.02
CA SER A 18 -10.63 -5.32 -5.42
C SER A 18 -9.28 -5.00 -6.05
N PHE A 19 -8.67 -6.02 -6.67
CA PHE A 19 -7.47 -5.86 -7.50
C PHE A 19 -7.69 -4.91 -8.69
N ALA A 20 -8.90 -4.86 -9.24
CA ALA A 20 -9.18 -4.00 -10.40
C ALA A 20 -9.24 -2.51 -9.98
N ALA A 21 -9.91 -2.22 -8.86
CA ALA A 21 -10.01 -0.86 -8.33
C ALA A 21 -8.64 -0.31 -7.91
N ALA A 22 -7.86 -1.10 -7.17
CA ALA A 22 -6.51 -0.71 -6.78
C ALA A 22 -5.56 -0.54 -7.98
N ALA A 23 -5.65 -1.42 -8.98
CA ALA A 23 -4.84 -1.31 -10.19
C ALA A 23 -5.14 -0.01 -10.96
N ASN A 24 -6.43 0.36 -11.07
CA ASN A 24 -6.84 1.63 -11.68
C ASN A 24 -6.29 2.84 -10.90
N HIS A 25 -6.36 2.83 -9.56
CA HIS A 25 -5.79 3.90 -8.73
C HIS A 25 -4.27 4.02 -8.87
N SER A 26 -3.57 2.90 -9.02
CA SER A 26 -2.11 2.87 -9.21
C SER A 26 -1.68 3.06 -10.67
N GLY A 27 -2.61 3.23 -11.62
CA GLY A 27 -2.28 3.41 -13.04
C GLY A 27 -1.68 2.17 -13.72
N ILE A 28 -1.93 0.98 -13.18
CA ILE A 28 -1.39 -0.29 -13.68
C ILE A 28 -2.49 -1.25 -14.10
N SER A 29 -2.13 -2.29 -14.86
CA SER A 29 -3.10 -3.36 -15.20
C SER A 29 -3.38 -4.27 -14.00
N ARG A 30 -4.58 -4.86 -13.95
CA ARG A 30 -4.94 -5.89 -12.96
C ARG A 30 -3.93 -7.06 -12.93
N ALA A 31 -3.39 -7.44 -14.09
CA ALA A 31 -2.40 -8.50 -14.20
C ALA A 31 -1.08 -8.11 -13.52
N GLN A 32 -0.62 -6.87 -13.73
CA GLN A 32 0.55 -6.33 -13.03
C GLN A 32 0.31 -6.23 -11.52
N ALA A 33 -0.86 -5.74 -11.09
CA ALA A 33 -1.20 -5.65 -9.68
C ALA A 33 -1.16 -7.02 -8.99
N SER A 34 -1.75 -8.02 -9.64
CA SER A 34 -1.69 -9.41 -9.18
C SER A 34 -0.26 -9.96 -9.12
N LYS A 35 0.59 -9.63 -10.10
CA LYS A 35 2.00 -10.06 -10.15
C LYS A 35 2.81 -9.40 -9.03
N LEU A 36 2.60 -8.11 -8.78
CA LEU A 36 3.28 -7.39 -7.71
C LEU A 36 2.93 -7.98 -6.34
N ILE A 37 1.66 -8.23 -6.07
CA ILE A 37 1.27 -8.85 -4.80
C ILE A 37 1.83 -10.27 -4.66
N ARG A 38 1.87 -11.07 -5.74
CA ARG A 38 2.51 -12.40 -5.67
C ARG A 38 3.98 -12.31 -5.30
N ALA A 39 4.72 -11.43 -5.96
CA ALA A 39 6.14 -11.28 -5.67
C ALA A 39 6.39 -10.75 -4.24
N LEU A 40 5.48 -9.93 -3.70
CA LEU A 40 5.51 -9.53 -2.28
C LEU A 40 5.24 -10.73 -1.35
N GLU A 41 4.23 -11.55 -1.65
CA GLU A 41 3.93 -12.77 -0.89
C GLU A 41 5.08 -13.79 -0.94
N GLU A 42 5.74 -13.93 -2.09
CA GLU A 42 6.91 -14.78 -2.29
C GLU A 42 8.11 -14.29 -1.47
N ASP A 43 8.40 -12.99 -1.48
CA ASP A 43 9.48 -12.37 -0.70
C ASP A 43 9.24 -12.49 0.82
N LEU A 44 7.98 -12.39 1.25
CA LEU A 44 7.59 -12.57 2.65
C LEU A 44 7.48 -14.05 3.05
N GLY A 45 7.46 -14.98 2.09
CA GLY A 45 7.24 -16.41 2.33
C GLY A 45 5.84 -16.77 2.85
N VAL A 46 4.88 -15.85 2.76
CA VAL A 46 3.52 -16.02 3.32
C VAL A 46 2.47 -15.45 2.38
N ARG A 47 1.32 -16.13 2.30
CA ARG A 47 0.15 -15.61 1.57
C ARG A 47 -0.57 -14.58 2.42
N LEU A 48 -0.76 -13.39 1.86
CA LEU A 48 -1.50 -12.29 2.50
C LEU A 48 -2.96 -12.31 2.07
N ILE A 49 -3.24 -12.70 0.82
CA ILE A 49 -4.59 -12.64 0.24
C ILE A 49 -5.06 -14.04 -0.18
N GLN A 50 -6.25 -14.42 0.31
CA GLN A 50 -7.03 -15.52 -0.23
C GLN A 50 -7.72 -15.09 -1.53
N ARG A 51 -7.19 -15.60 -2.64
CA ARG A 51 -7.75 -15.39 -3.98
C ARG A 51 -8.92 -16.34 -4.19
N THR A 52 -10.09 -16.00 -3.64
CA THR A 52 -11.34 -16.65 -4.07
C THR A 52 -11.97 -15.85 -5.21
N THR A 53 -12.62 -16.53 -6.15
CA THR A 53 -13.17 -15.91 -7.37
C THR A 53 -14.35 -14.97 -7.09
N ARG A 54 -14.91 -14.97 -5.88
CA ARG A 54 -16.10 -14.19 -5.52
C ARG A 54 -15.86 -13.11 -4.46
N LYS A 55 -14.82 -13.24 -3.62
CA LYS A 55 -14.46 -12.22 -2.61
C LYS A 55 -12.96 -12.18 -2.38
N LEU A 56 -12.42 -10.96 -2.30
CA LEU A 56 -11.10 -10.74 -1.72
C LEU A 56 -11.20 -11.02 -0.21
N SER A 57 -10.34 -11.88 0.32
CA SER A 57 -10.30 -12.15 1.76
C SER A 57 -8.86 -12.17 2.23
N LEU A 58 -8.60 -11.57 3.38
CA LEU A 58 -7.26 -11.55 3.98
C LEU A 58 -7.02 -12.82 4.79
N THR A 59 -5.80 -13.34 4.71
CA THR A 59 -5.32 -14.32 5.70
C THR A 59 -5.09 -13.63 7.05
N GLU A 60 -4.87 -14.41 8.10
CA GLU A 60 -4.47 -13.88 9.40
C GLU A 60 -3.16 -13.09 9.30
N ALA A 61 -2.16 -13.64 8.61
CA ALA A 61 -0.93 -12.94 8.28
C ALA A 61 -1.20 -11.65 7.47
N GLY A 62 -2.12 -11.69 6.52
CA GLY A 62 -2.55 -10.53 5.73
C GLY A 62 -3.14 -9.41 6.58
N ARG A 63 -3.95 -9.73 7.59
CA ARG A 63 -4.51 -8.74 8.53
C ARG A 63 -3.42 -8.09 9.39
N HIS A 64 -2.57 -8.89 10.03
CA HIS A 64 -1.46 -8.36 10.83
C HIS A 64 -0.49 -7.52 10.01
N TYR A 65 -0.15 -8.00 8.80
CA TYR A 65 0.72 -7.27 7.89
C TYR A 65 0.09 -5.96 7.43
N HIS A 66 -1.20 -5.95 7.09
CA HIS A 66 -1.93 -4.74 6.74
C HIS A 66 -1.86 -3.68 7.84
N GLU A 67 -2.20 -4.03 9.08
CA GLU A 67 -2.17 -3.11 10.21
C GLU A 67 -0.76 -2.52 10.42
N ARG A 68 0.27 -3.38 10.42
CA ARG A 68 1.66 -2.96 10.64
C ARG A 68 2.18 -2.06 9.51
N VAL A 69 1.91 -2.43 8.27
CA VAL A 69 2.36 -1.67 7.09
C VAL A 69 1.60 -0.36 6.98
N ALA A 70 0.31 -0.31 7.27
CA ALA A 70 -0.46 0.93 7.27
C ALA A 70 0.13 1.95 8.25
N THR A 71 0.45 1.53 9.49
CA THR A 71 1.11 2.39 10.47
C THR A 71 2.51 2.84 10.01
N ALA A 72 3.32 1.92 9.47
CA ALA A 72 4.65 2.26 8.99
C ALA A 72 4.62 3.25 7.81
N MET A 73 3.69 3.07 6.87
CA MET A 73 3.50 3.97 5.73
C MET A 73 3.01 5.35 6.17
N ALA A 74 2.13 5.42 7.18
CA ALA A 74 1.71 6.69 7.76
C ALA A 74 2.90 7.42 8.42
N ALA A 75 3.71 6.73 9.22
CA ALA A 75 4.90 7.29 9.85
C ALA A 75 5.94 7.77 8.82
N LEU A 76 6.12 7.03 7.72
CA LEU A 76 6.99 7.46 6.61
C LEU A 76 6.44 8.70 5.92
N SER A 77 5.12 8.78 5.70
CA SER A 77 4.47 9.96 5.13
C SER A 77 4.61 11.18 6.04
N GLU A 78 4.48 10.99 7.35
CA GLU A 78 4.66 12.03 8.36
C GLU A 78 6.12 12.51 8.39
N ALA A 79 7.09 11.59 8.45
CA ALA A 79 8.51 11.92 8.38
C ALA A 79 8.88 12.65 7.08
N ALA A 80 8.29 12.25 5.94
CA ALA A 80 8.48 12.94 4.67
C ALA A 80 7.87 14.36 4.70
N ALA A 81 6.70 14.54 5.31
CA ALA A 81 6.08 15.84 5.50
C ALA A 81 6.93 16.73 6.42
N GLU A 82 7.45 16.22 7.53
CA GLU A 82 8.36 16.95 8.43
C GLU A 82 9.66 17.34 7.73
N ALA A 83 10.27 16.42 6.96
CA ALA A 83 11.48 16.70 6.19
C ALA A 83 11.22 17.75 5.11
N GLY A 84 10.07 17.68 4.42
CA GLY A 84 9.63 18.68 3.46
C GLY A 84 9.37 20.04 4.12
N GLN A 85 8.76 20.07 5.30
CA GLN A 85 8.57 21.29 6.10
C GLN A 85 9.91 21.88 6.56
N ARG A 86 10.90 21.05 6.88
CA ARG A 86 12.26 21.52 7.20
C ARG A 86 13.02 22.07 6.00
N GLN A 87 12.71 21.63 4.78
CA GLN A 87 13.20 22.27 3.54
C GLN A 87 12.39 23.52 3.18
N THR A 88 11.16 23.62 3.69
CA THR A 88 10.24 24.75 3.50
C THR A 88 10.26 25.64 4.74
N GLU A 89 11.41 26.26 5.02
CA GLU A 89 11.43 27.47 5.85
C GLU A 89 10.30 28.41 5.35
N PRO A 90 9.42 28.93 6.24
CA PRO A 90 8.03 29.23 5.91
C PRO A 90 7.93 30.41 4.95
N ARG A 91 7.85 30.10 3.64
CA ARG A 91 7.50 31.07 2.61
C ARG A 91 6.02 30.94 2.29
N GLY A 92 5.17 31.57 3.10
CA GLY A 92 3.80 31.88 2.70
C GLY A 92 2.75 31.63 3.77
N HIS A 93 2.46 32.70 4.50
CA HIS A 93 1.26 32.99 5.28
C HIS A 93 0.16 31.91 5.31
N LEU A 94 0.12 31.20 6.44
CA LEU A 94 -1.08 30.54 6.94
C LEU A 94 -2.22 31.57 6.99
N ARG A 95 -3.33 31.29 6.29
CA ARG A 95 -4.60 31.96 6.52
C ARG A 95 -5.55 30.93 7.13
N VAL A 96 -6.00 31.27 8.34
CA VAL A 96 -7.00 30.61 9.20
C VAL A 96 -8.16 29.96 8.46
#